data_AF-A0A671EU86-F1
#
_entry.id   AF-A0A671EU86-F1
#
_cell.length_a   1.000
_cell.length_b   1.000
_cell.length_c   1.000
_cell.angle_alpha   90.00
_cell.angle_beta   90.00
_cell.angle_gamma   90.00
#
_symmetry.space_group_name_H-M   'P 1'
#
loop_
_entity.id
_entity.type
_entity.pdbx_description
1 polymer ?
#
loop_
_entity_poly.entity_id
_entity_poly.type
_entity_poly.pdbx_seq_one_letter_code
_entity_poly.pdbx_strand_id
1 'polypeptide(L)' 'MAAVSELESALQMEPAAFQALYSAEKPKLEDDNLIFFCQIGKRGLQATQLAQRLGYRGARNYAGAYREWFQKGG' A
#
# COMPACT_ATOMS: atom_id res chain seq x y z
N MET A 1 4.52 2.48 11.73
CA MET A 1 3.33 1.89 11.06
C MET A 1 2.47 3.05 10.60
N ALA A 2 2.43 3.35 9.29
CA ALA A 2 1.54 4.40 8.77
C ALA A 2 0.07 4.00 8.98
N ALA A 3 -0.77 4.97 9.32
CA ALA A 3 -2.20 4.74 9.46
C ALA A 3 -2.85 4.68 8.08
N VAL A 4 -3.92 3.89 7.92
CA VAL A 4 -4.70 3.88 6.65
C VAL A 4 -5.24 5.27 6.32
N SER A 5 -5.47 6.11 7.33
CA SER A 5 -5.90 7.50 7.18
C SER A 5 -4.87 8.41 6.50
N GLU A 6 -3.58 8.06 6.53
CA GLU A 6 -2.52 8.84 5.87
C GLU A 6 -2.36 8.46 4.39
N LEU A 7 -2.83 7.25 4.00
CA LEU A 7 -2.60 6.68 2.68
C LEU A 7 -3.18 7.53 1.55
N GLU A 8 -4.35 8.12 1.74
CA GLU A 8 -5.00 8.93 0.70
C GLU A 8 -4.12 10.14 0.34
N SER A 9 -3.70 10.90 1.36
CA SER A 9 -2.77 12.01 1.19
C SER A 9 -1.44 11.57 0.58
N ALA A 10 -0.89 10.43 1.01
CA ALA A 10 0.33 9.85 0.47
C ALA A 10 0.23 9.53 -1.02
N LEU A 11 -0.87 8.95 -1.47
CA LEU A 11 -1.05 8.58 -2.88
C LEU A 11 -1.40 9.77 -3.78
N GLN A 12 -1.80 10.91 -3.22
CA GLN A 12 -2.16 12.12 -3.96
C GLN A 12 -1.08 13.20 -3.98
N MET A 13 -0.08 13.16 -3.09
CA MET A 13 1.00 14.17 -3.06
C MET A 13 1.96 14.08 -4.26
N GLU A 14 2.73 15.14 -4.48
CA GLU A 14 3.76 15.18 -5.53
C GLU A 14 4.85 14.12 -5.31
N PRO A 15 5.41 13.51 -6.38
CA PRO A 15 6.45 12.48 -6.26
C PRO A 15 7.66 12.90 -5.43
N ALA A 16 8.11 14.16 -5.56
CA ALA A 16 9.22 14.70 -4.79
C ALA A 16 8.91 14.78 -3.28
N ALA A 17 7.68 15.14 -2.92
CA ALA A 17 7.23 15.18 -1.53
C ALA A 17 7.11 13.76 -0.94
N PHE A 18 6.60 12.81 -1.73
CA PHE A 18 6.53 11.40 -1.35
C PHE A 18 7.93 10.82 -1.09
N GLN A 19 8.88 11.07 -2.00
CA GLN A 19 10.26 10.64 -1.86
C GLN A 19 10.91 11.25 -0.60
N ALA A 20 10.68 12.53 -0.32
CA ALA A 20 11.23 13.18 0.86
C ALA A 20 10.65 12.60 2.17
N LEU A 21 9.35 12.28 2.20
CA LEU A 21 8.67 11.81 3.41
C LEU A 21 8.87 10.31 3.67
N TYR A 22 8.79 9.48 2.63
CA TYR A 22 8.84 8.02 2.74
C TYR A 22 10.16 7.40 2.30
N SER A 23 11.10 8.21 1.76
CA SER A 23 12.39 7.73 1.23
C SER A 23 12.23 6.64 0.16
N ALA A 24 11.13 6.68 -0.59
CA ALA A 24 10.77 5.71 -1.62
C ALA A 24 10.15 6.42 -2.82
N GLU A 25 10.29 5.82 -4.01
CA GLU A 25 9.64 6.36 -5.21
C GLU A 25 8.12 6.25 -5.06
N LYS A 26 7.39 7.29 -5.44
CA LYS A 26 5.94 7.25 -5.48
C LYS A 26 5.49 6.22 -6.52
N PRO A 27 4.61 5.27 -6.16
CA PRO A 27 4.05 4.33 -7.15
C PRO A 27 3.33 5.07 -8.27
N LYS A 28 3.34 4.49 -9.47
CA LYS A 28 2.61 4.99 -10.64
C LYS A 28 1.23 4.33 -10.70
N LEU A 29 0.30 4.97 -11.40
CA LEU A 29 -1.06 4.42 -11.55
C LEU A 29 -1.06 3.14 -12.41
N GLU A 30 -0.05 3.02 -13.26
CA GLU A 30 0.14 1.91 -14.19
C GLU A 30 0.93 0.74 -13.60
N ASP A 31 1.51 0.87 -12.40
CA ASP A 31 2.30 -0.20 -11.79
C ASP A 31 1.43 -1.44 -11.57
N ASP A 32 1.89 -2.58 -12.08
CA ASP A 32 1.13 -3.84 -12.09
C ASP A 32 1.01 -4.49 -10.70
N ASN A 33 1.94 -4.18 -9.79
CA ASN A 33 2.13 -4.86 -8.51
C ASN A 33 2.32 -3.87 -7.36
N LEU A 34 1.26 -3.14 -6.99
CA LEU A 34 1.22 -2.34 -5.77
C LEU A 34 0.57 -3.17 -4.65
N ILE A 35 1.41 -3.87 -3.87
CA ILE A 35 0.95 -4.82 -2.85
C ILE A 35 0.78 -4.13 -1.50
N PHE A 36 -0.44 -4.14 -0.97
CA PHE A 36 -0.74 -3.73 0.40
C PHE A 36 -0.87 -4.95 1.31
N PHE A 37 -0.30 -4.86 2.50
CA PHE A 37 -0.44 -5.85 3.55
C PHE A 37 -0.49 -5.16 4.91
N CYS A 38 -0.95 -5.88 5.93
CA CYS A 38 -0.77 -5.45 7.31
C CYS A 38 -0.43 -6.65 8.18
N GLN A 39 -0.54 -6.50 9.51
CA GLN A 39 -0.23 -7.61 10.41
C GLN A 39 -1.25 -8.76 10.35
N ILE A 40 -2.54 -8.45 10.14
CA ILE A 40 -3.66 -9.42 10.24
C ILE A 40 -4.63 -9.39 9.04
N GLY A 41 -4.37 -8.60 8.01
CA GLY A 41 -5.17 -8.51 6.78
C GLY A 41 -6.13 -7.32 6.67
N LYS A 42 -6.83 -6.91 7.75
CA LYS A 42 -7.91 -5.88 7.67
C LYS A 42 -7.47 -4.54 7.06
N ARG A 43 -6.37 -3.98 7.55
CA ARG A 43 -5.83 -2.69 7.05
C ARG A 43 -5.30 -2.78 5.61
N GLY A 44 -4.76 -3.93 5.21
CA GLY A 44 -4.28 -4.14 3.84
C GLY A 44 -5.42 -4.11 2.83
N LEU A 45 -6.58 -4.69 3.19
CA LEU A 45 -7.78 -4.62 2.37
C LEU A 45 -8.29 -3.18 2.22
N GLN A 46 -8.40 -2.43 3.31
CA GLN A 46 -8.84 -1.03 3.27
C GLN A 46 -7.92 -0.15 2.43
N ALA A 47 -6.61 -0.32 2.60
CA ALA A 47 -5.59 0.38 1.82
C ALA A 47 -5.69 0.07 0.31
N THR A 48 -5.88 -1.21 -0.03
CA THR A 48 -6.07 -1.65 -1.42
C THR A 48 -7.30 -1.00 -2.05
N GLN A 49 -8.44 -1.03 -1.35
CA GLN A 49 -9.68 -0.44 -1.86
C GLN A 49 -9.55 1.08 -2.07
N LEU A 50 -8.82 1.77 -1.19
CA LEU A 50 -8.54 3.19 -1.34
C LEU A 50 -7.64 3.47 -2.56
N ALA A 51 -6.54 2.74 -2.71
CA ALA A 51 -5.65 2.90 -3.85
C ALA A 51 -6.36 2.63 -5.19
N GLN A 52 -7.23 1.62 -5.24
CA GLN A 52 -8.05 1.34 -6.43
C GLN A 52 -8.99 2.50 -6.77
N ARG A 53 -9.64 3.12 -5.78
CA ARG A 53 -10.49 4.32 -6.00
C ARG A 53 -9.70 5.52 -6.52
N LEU A 54 -8.42 5.62 -6.17
CA LEU A 54 -7.50 6.65 -6.64
C LEU A 54 -6.89 6.33 -8.03
N GLY A 55 -7.24 5.18 -8.63
CA GLY A 55 -6.84 4.82 -9.98
C GLY A 55 -5.60 3.92 -10.08
N TYR A 56 -5.04 3.44 -8.97
CA TYR A 56 -3.92 2.50 -8.98
C TYR A 56 -4.41 1.11 -9.39
N ARG A 57 -4.19 0.75 -10.67
CA ARG A 57 -4.80 -0.45 -11.28
C ARG A 57 -4.20 -1.76 -10.78
N GLY A 58 -2.91 -1.77 -10.49
CA GLY A 58 -2.23 -2.95 -9.93
C GLY A 58 -2.27 -3.05 -8.41
N ALA A 59 -3.15 -2.28 -7.74
CA ALA A 59 -3.32 -2.36 -6.29
C ALA A 59 -3.92 -3.72 -5.87
N ARG A 60 -3.19 -4.47 -5.04
CA ARG A 60 -3.57 -5.81 -4.57
C ARG A 60 -3.39 -5.94 -3.06
N ASN A 61 -4.25 -6.73 -2.43
CA ASN A 61 -4.12 -7.06 -1.01
C ASN A 61 -3.46 -8.43 -0.85
N TYR A 62 -2.39 -8.49 -0.05
CA TYR A 62 -1.91 -9.77 0.45
C TYR A 62 -2.72 -10.17 1.70
N ALA A 63 -3.78 -10.96 1.47
CA ALA A 63 -4.77 -11.32 2.50
C ALA A 63 -4.18 -12.10 3.69
N GLY A 64 -3.19 -12.94 3.43
CA GLY A 64 -2.42 -13.65 4.46
C GLY A 64 -1.69 -12.76 5.44
N ALA A 65 -1.41 -11.53 4.99
CA ALA A 65 -0.71 -10.51 5.75
C ALA A 65 0.66 -11.00 6.27
N TYR A 66 1.31 -10.18 7.09
CA TYR A 66 2.60 -10.54 7.66
C TYR A 66 2.56 -11.86 8.46
N ARG A 67 1.42 -12.16 9.10
CA ARG A 67 1.27 -13.37 9.92
C ARG A 67 1.41 -14.66 9.11
N GLU A 68 0.77 -14.75 7.94
CA GLU A 68 0.91 -15.92 7.07
C GLU A 68 2.33 -16.04 6.53
N TRP A 69 2.93 -14.92 6.08
CA TRP A 69 4.31 -14.91 5.59
C TRP A 69 5.30 -15.42 6.65
N PHE A 70 5.20 -14.92 7.88
CA PHE A 70 6.03 -15.35 9.00
C PHE A 70 5.83 -16.84 9.34
N GLN A 71 4.59 -17.34 9.31
CA GLN A 71 4.30 -18.75 9.57
C GLN A 71 4.85 -19.69 8.49
N LYS A 72 5.03 -19.19 7.26
CA LYS A 72 5.55 -19.96 6.13
C LYS A 72 7.07 -19.89 5.98
N GLY A 73 7.78 -19.27 6.94
CA GLY A 73 9.24 -19.33 7.03
C GLY A 73 9.99 -18.13 6.47
N GLY A 74 9.30 -17.11 5.94
CA GLY A 74 9.91 -15.87 5.48
C GLY A 74 10.61 -15.97 4.12
#